data_AF-A0A939VSY7-F1
#
_entry.id   AF-A0A939VSY7-F1
#
_cell.length_a   1.000
_cell.length_b   1.000
_cell.length_c   1.000
_cell.angle_alpha   90.00
_cell.angle_beta   90.00
_cell.angle_gamma   90.00
#
_symmetry.space_group_name_H-M   'P 1'
#
loop_
_entity.id
_entity.type
_entity.pdbx_description
1 polymer ?
#
loop_
_entity_poly.entity_id
_entity_poly.type
_entity_poly.pdbx_seq_one_letter_code
_entity_poly.pdbx_strand_id
1 'polypeptide(L)' 'MMKLQNVMEPNLFRDTFSYDRIPAMKFMSETVPMRRPDDIWITDTTFRDGQQARPPYTVEDIVEIFKFMHRLSGPKG' A
#
# COMPACT_ATOMS: atom_id res chain seq x y z
N MET A 1 9.50 -27.50 8.93
CA MET A 1 9.81 -26.53 10.01
C MET A 1 11.21 -25.97 9.76
N MET A 2 11.34 -24.65 9.60
CA MET A 2 12.68 -24.02 9.62
C MET A 2 13.25 -24.15 11.03
N LYS A 3 14.46 -24.70 11.16
CA LYS A 3 15.21 -24.72 12.42
C LYS A 3 16.08 -23.48 12.50
N LEU A 4 16.23 -22.93 13.71
CA LEU A 4 17.15 -21.83 13.98
C LEU A 4 18.58 -22.25 13.61
N GLN A 5 19.22 -21.49 12.72
CA GLN A 5 20.64 -21.62 12.42
C GLN A 5 21.42 -20.57 13.21
N ASN A 6 22.28 -21.01 14.12
CA ASN A 6 23.26 -20.13 14.76
C ASN A 6 24.44 -19.96 13.81
N VAL A 7 24.57 -18.78 13.24
CA VAL A 7 25.69 -18.39 12.36
C VAL A 7 26.74 -17.64 13.16
N MET A 8 28.01 -17.82 12.81
CA MET A 8 29.15 -17.17 13.50
C MET A 8 29.23 -15.67 13.21
N GLU A 9 28.78 -15.24 12.03
CA GLU A 9 28.78 -13.84 11.60
C GLU A 9 27.40 -13.44 11.08
N PRO A 10 26.99 -12.17 11.27
CA PRO A 10 25.68 -11.71 10.83
C PRO A 10 25.62 -11.56 9.30
N ASN A 11 24.53 -12.02 8.69
CA ASN A 11 24.22 -11.67 7.31
C ASN A 11 23.65 -10.24 7.27
N LEU A 12 24.46 -9.29 6.82
CA LEU A 12 24.10 -7.88 6.74
C LEU A 12 23.43 -7.47 5.41
N PHE A 13 23.25 -8.41 4.47
CA PHE A 13 22.66 -8.15 3.15
C PHE A 13 23.30 -6.94 2.43
N ARG A 14 24.64 -6.84 2.43
CA ARG A 14 25.40 -5.68 1.90
C ARG A 14 25.19 -5.42 0.41
N ASP A 15 24.72 -6.42 -0.32
CA ASP A 15 24.30 -6.26 -1.71
C ASP A 15 23.07 -5.33 -1.84
N THR A 16 22.16 -5.42 -0.88
CA THR A 16 20.91 -4.67 -0.76
C THR A 16 21.13 -3.41 0.05
N PHE A 17 21.76 -3.51 1.24
CA PHE A 17 22.01 -2.40 2.17
C PHE A 17 23.50 -2.09 2.26
N SER A 18 24.02 -1.49 1.19
CA SER A 18 25.41 -1.03 1.20
C SER A 18 25.56 0.28 1.98
N TYR A 19 26.78 0.57 2.45
CA TYR A 19 27.06 1.81 3.18
C TYR A 19 27.30 3.02 2.26
N ASP A 20 27.65 2.77 1.00
CA ASP A 20 28.08 3.76 0.01
C ASP A 20 27.00 4.12 -1.01
N ARG A 21 25.89 3.37 -1.06
CA ARG A 21 24.79 3.57 -2.00
C ARG A 21 23.43 3.39 -1.34
N ILE A 22 22.42 4.03 -1.93
CA ILE A 22 21.02 3.84 -1.56
C ILE A 22 20.66 2.35 -1.70
N PRO A 23 19.83 1.78 -0.80
CA PRO A 23 19.48 0.39 -0.86
C PRO A 23 18.91 -0.04 -2.22
N ALA A 24 19.41 -1.16 -2.75
CA ALA A 24 19.03 -1.65 -4.06
C ALA A 24 17.78 -2.55 -3.98
N MET A 25 16.76 -2.26 -4.78
CA MET A 25 15.63 -3.18 -4.94
C MET A 25 15.98 -4.29 -5.93
N LYS A 26 15.99 -5.53 -5.46
CA LYS A 26 16.23 -6.69 -6.33
C LYS A 26 14.93 -7.19 -6.94
N PHE A 27 14.86 -7.20 -8.26
CA PHE A 27 13.80 -7.89 -8.99
C PHE A 27 14.19 -9.34 -9.20
N MET A 28 13.24 -10.25 -8.99
CA MET A 28 13.40 -11.64 -9.41
C MET A 28 13.15 -11.74 -10.92
N SER A 29 13.77 -12.70 -11.59
CA SER A 29 13.55 -12.97 -13.02
C SER A 29 12.16 -13.56 -13.29
N GLU A 30 11.50 -14.09 -12.26
CA GLU A 30 10.17 -14.66 -12.37
C GLU A 30 9.10 -13.58 -12.39
N THR A 31 8.19 -13.67 -13.35
CA THR A 31 7.02 -12.79 -13.46
C THR A 31 5.84 -13.36 -12.69
N VAL A 32 5.09 -12.51 -12.00
CA VAL A 32 3.82 -12.92 -11.36
C VAL A 32 2.73 -12.98 -12.44
N PRO A 33 1.97 -14.09 -12.58
CA PRO A 33 0.85 -14.15 -13.50
C PRO A 33 -0.24 -13.14 -13.09
N MET A 34 -0.76 -12.39 -14.06
CA MET A 34 -1.86 -11.46 -13.81
C MET A 34 -3.15 -12.24 -13.52
N ARG A 35 -3.52 -12.31 -12.24
CA ARG A 35 -4.76 -12.95 -11.78
C ARG A 35 -5.77 -11.89 -11.37
N ARG A 36 -6.31 -11.17 -12.35
CA ARG A 36 -7.38 -10.20 -12.07
C ARG A 36 -8.63 -10.98 -11.58
N PRO A 37 -9.24 -10.60 -10.46
CA PRO A 37 -10.48 -11.21 -10.01
C PRO A 37 -11.64 -10.84 -10.95
N ASP A 38 -12.67 -11.68 -11.00
CA ASP A 38 -13.88 -11.42 -11.80
C ASP A 38 -14.60 -10.15 -11.32
N ASP A 39 -14.59 -9.92 -10.01
CA ASP A 39 -15.14 -8.74 -9.35
C ASP A 39 -14.03 -7.90 -8.73
N ILE A 40 -14.15 -6.57 -8.85
CA ILE A 40 -13.22 -5.60 -8.27
C ILE A 40 -14.02 -4.67 -7.34
N TRP A 41 -13.46 -4.39 -6.17
CA TRP A 41 -14.01 -3.46 -5.21
C TRP A 41 -13.03 -2.31 -4.99
N ILE A 42 -13.59 -1.11 -4.82
CA ILE A 42 -12.82 0.07 -4.43
C ILE A 42 -13.21 0.38 -2.98
N THR A 43 -12.20 0.56 -2.14
CA THR A 43 -12.37 1.08 -0.78
C THR A 43 -11.80 2.48 -0.74
N ASP A 44 -12.61 3.46 -0.36
CA ASP A 44 -12.17 4.84 -0.25
C ASP A 44 -11.66 5.16 1.16
N THR A 45 -10.50 5.81 1.26
CA THR A 45 -9.85 6.18 2.53
C THR A 45 -9.75 7.69 2.73
N THR A 46 -10.53 8.49 2.00
CA THR A 46 -10.48 9.97 2.01
C THR A 46 -10.61 10.54 3.43
N PHE A 47 -11.52 10.02 4.25
CA PHE A 47 -11.74 10.53 5.62
C PHE A 47 -10.76 9.97 6.66
N ARG A 48 -9.83 9.10 6.27
CA ARG A 48 -8.76 8.60 7.16
C ARG A 48 -7.39 9.04 6.68
N ASP A 49 -6.94 8.53 5.54
CA ASP A 49 -5.63 8.90 4.96
C ASP A 49 -5.67 10.27 4.32
N GLY A 50 -6.72 10.56 3.53
CA GLY A 50 -6.84 11.83 2.82
C GLY A 50 -6.87 13.03 3.79
N GLN A 51 -7.62 12.90 4.88
CA GLN A 51 -7.74 13.93 5.91
C GLN A 51 -6.43 14.17 6.67
N GLN A 52 -5.53 13.19 6.77
CA GLN A 52 -4.20 13.40 7.37
C GLN A 52 -3.26 14.24 6.49
N ALA A 53 -3.52 14.33 5.18
CA ALA A 53 -2.71 15.08 4.22
C ALA A 53 -3.25 16.49 3.92
N ARG A 54 -4.36 16.90 4.56
CA ARG A 54 -5.05 18.17 4.31
C ARG A 54 -5.39 18.88 5.62
N PRO A 55 -5.65 20.19 5.61
CA PRO A 55 -6.31 20.85 6.74
C PRO A 55 -7.59 20.09 7.12
N PRO A 56 -7.97 20.05 8.41
CA PRO A 56 -9.15 19.31 8.85
C PRO A 56 -10.40 19.76 8.09
N TYR A 57 -11.13 18.81 7.52
CA TYR A 57 -12.42 19.07 6.90
C TYR A 57 -13.45 19.49 7.94
N THR A 58 -14.33 20.42 7.57
CA THR A 58 -15.54 20.67 8.37
C THR A 58 -16.51 19.49 8.23
N VAL A 59 -17.54 19.46 9.07
CA VAL A 59 -18.59 18.44 8.96
C VAL A 59 -19.30 18.56 7.61
N GLU A 60 -19.52 19.79 7.15
CA GLU A 60 -20.17 20.08 5.87
C GLU A 60 -19.33 19.56 4.69
N ASP A 61 -18.01 19.76 4.72
CA ASP A 61 -17.09 19.25 3.71
C ASP A 61 -17.13 17.72 3.63
N ILE A 62 -17.10 17.04 4.79
CA ILE A 62 -17.17 15.58 4.88
C ILE A 62 -18.48 15.08 4.26
N VAL A 63 -19.60 15.69 4.64
CA VAL A 63 -20.93 15.31 4.11
C VAL A 63 -20.98 15.49 2.60
N GLU A 64 -20.44 16.59 2.06
CA GLU A 64 -20.47 16.85 0.62
C GLU A 64 -19.57 15.88 -0.16
N ILE A 65 -18.38 15.59 0.34
CA ILE A 65 -17.49 14.57 -0.25
C ILE A 65 -18.16 13.20 -0.21
N PHE A 66 -18.85 12.85 0.88
CA PHE A 66 -19.57 11.58 0.97
C PHE A 66 -20.69 11.46 -0.07
N LYS A 67 -21.43 12.55 -0.34
CA LYS A 67 -22.40 12.58 -1.44
C LYS A 67 -21.73 12.41 -2.80
N PHE A 68 -20.55 12.99 -3.02
CA PHE A 68 -19.80 12.80 -4.26
C PHE A 68 -19.35 11.36 -4.45
N MET A 69 -18.88 10.70 -3.39
CA MET A 69 -18.56 9.27 -3.44
C MET A 69 -19.78 8.44 -3.82
N HIS A 70 -20.92 8.68 -3.18
CA HIS A 70 -22.18 8.00 -3.51
C HIS A 70 -22.58 8.15 -4.99
N ARG A 71 -22.40 9.36 -5.56
CA ARG A 71 -22.67 9.61 -6.98
C ARG A 71 -21.76 8.81 -7.92
N LEU A 72 -20.54 8.47 -7.49
CA LEU A 72 -19.56 7.73 -8.27
C LEU A 72 -19.74 6.22 -8.18
N SER A 73 -20.27 5.69 -7.08
CA SER A 73 -20.39 4.25 -6.82
C SER A 73 -21.49 3.52 -7.60
N GLY A 74 -22.22 4.24 -8.47
CA GLY A 74 -23.25 3.64 -9.32
C GLY A 74 -24.50 3.19 -8.57
N PRO A 75 -25.29 2.24 -9.11
CA PRO A 75 -26.64 1.93 -8.61
C PRO A 75 -26.70 1.40 -7.17
N LYS A 76 -25.57 0.94 -6.62
CA LYS A 76 -25.48 0.36 -5.27
C LYS A 76 -24.88 1.31 -4.24
N GLY A 77 -24.48 2.52 -4.66
CA GLY A 77 -24.06 3.60 -3.78
C GLY A 77 -22.65 3.48 -3.24
#